data_AF-A0A7S0NWA8-F1
#
_entry.id   AF-A0A7S0NWA8-F1
#
_cell.length_a   1.000
_cell.length_b   1.000
_cell.length_c   1.000
_cell.angle_alpha   90.00
_cell.angle_beta   90.00
_cell.angle_gamma   90.00
#
_symmetry.space_group_name_H-M   'P 1'
#
loop_
_entity.id
_entity.type
_entity.pdbx_description
1 polymer ?
#
loop_
_entity_poly.entity_id
_entity_poly.type
_entity_poly.pdbx_seq_one_letter_code
_entity_poly.pdbx_strand_id
1 'polypeptide(L)'
;FRVPNGRALYVALRFHNNERNLQLPLDRATGMAISIDWSITGASTAVPPPPVGQATNAVAVLRGPLLYSLYLEEQCSGVVKTWLPFNNTDVDLVTDSPWNVAISVAAADLSFQQLSAPSKLPFNTSRFPSVIHAKARVVPGWLSSQSAADEPPPSPLKPSQLGSSRFDVLLVPYGATNLRMAGLPWF
;
A
#
# COMPACT_ATOMS: atom_id res chain seq x y z
N PHE A 1 36.81 12.00 -32.64
CA PHE A 1 37.50 10.71 -32.74
C PHE A 1 36.45 9.61 -32.71
N ARG A 2 36.33 8.76 -33.74
CA ARG A 2 35.45 7.57 -33.73
C ARG A 2 36.17 6.44 -32.99
N VAL A 3 35.54 5.85 -31.98
CA VAL A 3 36.01 4.61 -31.37
C VAL A 3 35.74 3.47 -32.36
N PRO A 4 36.74 2.65 -32.74
CA PRO A 4 36.55 1.56 -33.69
C PRO A 4 35.67 0.46 -33.09
N ASN A 5 34.42 0.35 -33.57
CA ASN A 5 33.44 -0.62 -33.08
C ASN A 5 33.59 -1.99 -33.77
N GLY A 6 34.71 -2.66 -33.55
CA GLY A 6 35.01 -3.99 -34.13
C GLY A 6 34.70 -5.18 -33.22
N ARG A 7 34.16 -4.96 -32.01
CA ARG A 7 33.92 -6.02 -31.03
C ARG A 7 32.59 -5.81 -30.30
N ALA A 8 31.90 -6.91 -29.98
CA ALA A 8 30.71 -6.87 -29.15
C ALA A 8 31.05 -6.30 -27.77
N LEU A 9 30.28 -5.31 -27.33
CA LEU A 9 30.33 -4.76 -25.99
C LEU A 9 29.35 -5.54 -25.11
N TYR A 10 29.83 -6.09 -24.01
CA TYR A 10 28.98 -6.73 -23.00
C TYR A 10 28.78 -5.75 -21.85
N VAL A 11 27.52 -5.34 -21.64
CA VAL A 11 27.13 -4.59 -20.44
C VAL A 11 26.49 -5.58 -19.48
N ALA A 12 27.13 -5.79 -18.33
CA ALA A 12 26.60 -6.61 -17.25
C ALA A 12 26.13 -5.71 -16.12
N LEU A 13 24.82 -5.67 -15.87
CA LEU A 13 24.25 -5.04 -14.69
C LEU A 13 24.14 -6.11 -13.59
N ARG A 14 24.84 -5.91 -12.47
CA ARG A 14 24.76 -6.82 -11.32
C ARG A 14 24.10 -6.09 -10.15
N PHE A 15 22.97 -6.62 -9.70
CA PHE A 15 22.27 -6.14 -8.52
C PHE A 15 22.58 -7.04 -7.34
N HIS A 16 23.11 -6.47 -6.26
CA HIS A 16 23.31 -7.17 -4.99
C HIS A 16 22.25 -6.68 -4.00
N ASN A 17 21.31 -7.55 -3.66
CA ASN A 17 20.16 -7.19 -2.83
C ASN A 17 20.26 -7.71 -1.38
N ASN A 18 21.27 -8.52 -1.04
CA ASN A 18 21.57 -8.97 0.33
C ASN A 18 20.33 -9.30 1.19
N GLU A 19 19.39 -10.09 0.65
CA GLU A 19 18.12 -10.51 1.30
C GLU A 19 17.16 -9.38 1.68
N ARG A 20 17.29 -8.20 1.07
CA ARG A 20 16.38 -7.06 1.26
C ARG A 20 15.37 -6.98 0.13
N ASN A 21 14.41 -6.07 0.24
CA ASN A 21 13.51 -5.77 -0.87
C ASN A 21 14.22 -4.82 -1.83
N LEU A 22 14.34 -5.20 -3.11
CA LEU A 22 14.76 -4.30 -4.18
C LEU A 22 13.50 -3.84 -4.91
N GLN A 23 13.17 -2.56 -4.76
CA GLN A 23 12.10 -1.93 -5.53
C GLN A 23 12.74 -0.98 -6.54
N LEU A 24 12.53 -1.25 -7.83
CA LEU A 24 12.94 -0.38 -8.94
C LEU A 24 11.67 0.29 -9.47
N PRO A 25 11.24 1.44 -8.92
CA PRO A 25 10.12 2.17 -9.48
C PRO A 25 10.51 2.67 -10.88
N LEU A 26 9.73 2.30 -11.89
CA LEU A 26 9.89 2.76 -13.26
C LEU A 26 8.90 3.89 -13.53
N ASP A 27 9.37 4.91 -14.24
CA ASP A 27 8.51 6.00 -14.71
C ASP A 27 7.49 5.45 -15.72
N ARG A 28 6.22 5.85 -15.61
CA ARG A 28 5.15 5.30 -16.46
C ARG A 28 5.20 5.79 -17.90
N ALA A 29 5.82 6.95 -18.18
CA ALA A 29 5.88 7.54 -19.51
C ALA A 29 7.13 7.09 -20.29
N THR A 30 8.22 6.83 -19.58
CA THR A 30 9.55 6.54 -20.17
C THR A 30 10.06 5.14 -19.86
N GLY A 31 9.45 4.42 -18.91
CA GLY A 31 9.88 3.11 -18.47
C GLY A 31 11.24 3.15 -17.78
N MET A 32 12.14 2.26 -18.20
CA MET A 32 13.53 2.21 -17.74
C MET A 32 14.42 2.79 -18.85
N ALA A 33 14.53 4.12 -18.89
CA ALA A 33 15.35 4.82 -19.88
C ALA A 33 16.84 4.71 -19.51
N ILE A 34 17.57 3.81 -20.18
CA ILE A 34 19.01 3.67 -20.03
C ILE A 34 19.67 4.34 -21.25
N SER A 35 20.27 5.52 -21.08
CA SER A 35 21.18 6.10 -22.07
C SER A 35 22.63 5.82 -21.68
N ILE A 36 23.44 5.43 -22.66
CA ILE A 36 24.89 5.29 -22.50
C ILE A 36 25.53 6.43 -23.27
N ASP A 37 25.88 7.49 -22.56
CA ASP A 37 26.54 8.66 -23.12
C ASP A 37 28.04 8.58 -22.85
N TRP A 38 28.84 8.65 -23.91
CA TRP A 38 30.31 8.65 -23.82
C TRP A 38 30.80 10.08 -23.64
N SER A 39 31.46 10.38 -22.53
CA SER A 39 32.08 11.67 -22.28
C SER A 39 33.56 11.52 -21.89
N ILE A 40 34.40 12.41 -22.40
CA ILE A 40 35.82 12.53 -22.01
C ILE A 40 36.01 13.39 -20.76
N THR A 41 35.00 14.18 -20.40
CA THR A 41 34.88 14.84 -19.11
C THR A 41 34.06 13.90 -18.21
N GLY A 42 34.52 13.69 -16.97
CA GLY A 42 34.04 12.62 -16.08
C GLY A 42 32.51 12.46 -16.02
N ALA A 43 32.07 11.23 -15.72
CA ALA A 43 30.67 10.83 -15.66
C ALA A 43 29.79 11.86 -14.93
N SER A 44 28.54 12.02 -15.39
CA SER A 44 27.56 12.84 -14.68
C SER A 44 27.51 12.40 -13.21
N THR A 45 27.49 13.37 -12.31
CA THR A 45 27.36 13.09 -10.88
C THR A 45 26.10 12.24 -10.67
N ALA A 46 26.25 11.08 -10.03
CA ALA A 46 25.11 10.23 -9.69
C ALA A 46 24.02 11.10 -9.05
N VAL A 47 22.82 11.08 -9.63
CA VAL A 47 21.67 11.73 -9.00
C VAL A 47 21.36 10.87 -7.77
N PRO A 48 21.49 11.41 -6.55
CA PRO A 48 21.10 10.66 -5.37
C PRO A 48 19.62 10.30 -5.51
N PRO A 49 19.22 9.07 -5.17
CA PRO A 49 17.80 8.73 -5.15
C PRO A 49 17.08 9.76 -4.27
N PRO A 50 15.83 10.14 -4.61
CA PRO A 50 15.04 10.98 -3.73
C PRO A 50 15.04 10.35 -2.32
N PRO A 51 15.09 11.17 -1.26
CA PRO A 51 15.08 10.66 0.10
C PRO A 51 13.90 9.71 0.27
N VAL A 52 14.18 8.44 0.54
CA VAL A 52 13.13 7.51 0.95
C VAL A 52 12.65 8.02 2.30
N GLY A 53 11.36 8.28 2.42
CA GLY A 53 10.74 8.74 3.66
C GLY A 53 11.08 7.82 4.84
N GLN A 54 10.87 8.31 6.06
CA GLN A 54 11.07 7.50 7.24
C GLN A 54 10.16 6.26 7.18
N ALA A 55 10.71 5.09 7.53
CA ALA A 55 9.92 3.86 7.60
C ALA A 55 8.72 4.07 8.54
N THR A 56 7.52 3.77 8.06
CA THR A 56 6.26 4.03 8.79
C THR A 56 6.02 3.10 9.97
N ASN A 57 6.75 1.98 10.03
CA ASN A 57 6.63 0.99 11.11
C ASN A 57 5.18 0.51 11.30
N ALA A 58 4.44 0.35 10.20
CA ALA A 58 3.05 -0.08 10.20
C ALA A 58 2.89 -1.51 10.73
N VAL A 59 1.73 -1.79 11.32
CA VAL A 59 1.33 -3.13 11.77
C VAL A 59 0.34 -3.75 10.80
N ALA A 60 0.38 -5.07 10.67
CA ALA A 60 -0.61 -5.86 9.96
C ALA A 60 -1.24 -6.89 10.91
N VAL A 61 -2.52 -7.17 10.73
CA VAL A 61 -3.25 -8.16 11.54
C VAL A 61 -3.45 -9.43 10.74
N LEU A 62 -2.97 -10.54 11.28
CA LEU A 62 -3.05 -11.86 10.65
C LEU A 62 -3.72 -12.85 11.60
N ARG A 63 -4.40 -13.84 11.03
CA ARG A 63 -4.84 -15.04 11.75
C ARG A 63 -4.59 -16.27 10.89
N GLY A 64 -3.62 -17.09 11.29
CA GLY A 64 -3.12 -18.17 10.45
C GLY A 64 -2.60 -17.61 9.12
N PRO A 65 -2.99 -18.17 7.96
CA PRO A 65 -2.54 -17.69 6.66
C PRO A 65 -3.32 -16.47 6.14
N LEU A 66 -4.30 -15.96 6.88
CA LEU A 66 -5.17 -14.88 6.42
C LEU A 66 -4.70 -13.52 6.93
N LEU A 67 -4.44 -12.61 5.98
CA LEU A 67 -4.29 -11.18 6.22
C LEU A 67 -5.66 -10.53 6.33
N TYR A 68 -5.81 -9.60 7.28
CA TYR A 68 -7.01 -8.81 7.47
C TYR A 68 -6.75 -7.33 7.10
N SER A 69 -7.78 -6.67 6.56
CA SER A 69 -7.80 -5.27 6.15
C SER A 69 -8.85 -4.53 6.96
N LEU A 70 -8.64 -3.23 7.21
CA LEU A 70 -9.70 -2.34 7.68
C LEU A 70 -10.91 -2.46 6.77
N TYR A 71 -12.07 -2.69 7.35
CA TYR A 71 -13.34 -2.63 6.65
C TYR A 71 -13.77 -1.18 6.50
N LEU A 72 -14.10 -0.81 5.26
CA LEU A 72 -14.63 0.50 4.91
C LEU A 72 -15.94 0.28 4.19
N GLU A 73 -16.95 1.10 4.49
CA GLU A 73 -18.18 1.12 3.72
C GLU A 73 -17.90 1.82 2.39
N GLU A 74 -17.80 1.03 1.32
CA GLU A 74 -17.43 1.47 -0.02
C GLU A 74 -18.67 1.74 -0.87
N GLN A 75 -18.64 2.84 -1.63
CA GLN A 75 -19.64 3.16 -2.63
C GLN A 75 -18.97 3.51 -3.96
N CYS A 76 -19.59 3.05 -5.06
CA CYS A 76 -19.15 3.41 -6.40
C CYS A 76 -19.66 4.82 -6.72
N SER A 77 -18.75 5.79 -6.83
CA SER A 77 -19.07 7.17 -7.18
C SER A 77 -19.37 7.33 -8.67
N GLY A 78 -18.84 6.43 -9.51
CA GLY A 78 -19.11 6.41 -10.95
C GLY A 78 -18.17 5.53 -11.76
N VAL A 79 -18.45 5.47 -13.07
CA VAL A 79 -17.57 4.82 -14.06
C VAL A 79 -16.53 5.83 -14.54
N VAL A 80 -15.25 5.50 -14.37
CA VAL A 80 -14.13 6.30 -14.88
C VAL A 80 -13.99 6.07 -16.39
N LYS A 81 -13.91 4.80 -16.81
CA LYS A 81 -13.73 4.45 -18.22
C LYS A 81 -14.11 3.00 -18.50
N THR A 82 -14.70 2.74 -19.66
CA THR A 82 -14.83 1.39 -20.21
C THR A 82 -13.87 1.21 -21.37
N TRP A 83 -13.04 0.18 -21.29
CA TRP A 83 -11.99 -0.15 -22.25
C TRP A 83 -12.49 -1.16 -23.29
N LEU A 84 -12.62 -0.71 -24.53
CA LEU A 84 -12.94 -1.56 -25.69
C LEU A 84 -11.66 -2.20 -26.27
N PRO A 85 -11.76 -3.39 -26.92
CA PRO A 85 -12.99 -4.16 -27.16
C PRO A 85 -13.40 -5.08 -25.99
N PHE A 86 -12.58 -5.20 -24.94
CA PHE A 86 -12.76 -6.18 -23.86
C PHE A 86 -13.88 -5.83 -22.87
N ASN A 87 -14.41 -4.62 -22.93
CA ASN A 87 -15.48 -4.11 -22.07
C ASN A 87 -15.11 -4.17 -20.58
N ASN A 88 -13.83 -3.89 -20.27
CA ASN A 88 -13.35 -3.76 -18.89
C ASN A 88 -13.69 -2.36 -18.38
N THR A 89 -14.37 -2.25 -17.25
CA THR A 89 -14.80 -0.96 -16.70
C THR A 89 -14.01 -0.61 -15.44
N ASP A 90 -13.30 0.52 -15.49
CA ASP A 90 -12.71 1.16 -14.33
C ASP A 90 -13.79 1.99 -13.63
N VAL A 91 -13.93 1.79 -12.34
CA VAL A 91 -14.87 2.51 -11.48
C VAL A 91 -14.10 3.26 -10.40
N ASP A 92 -14.68 4.35 -9.93
CA ASP A 92 -14.18 5.10 -8.79
C ASP A 92 -14.93 4.66 -7.52
N LEU A 93 -14.16 4.37 -6.47
CA LEU A 93 -14.67 3.87 -5.19
C LEU A 93 -14.33 4.88 -4.10
N VAL A 94 -15.35 5.33 -3.38
CA VAL A 94 -15.22 6.29 -2.28
C VAL A 94 -15.79 5.68 -1.01
N THR A 95 -15.42 6.26 0.14
CA THR A 95 -15.92 5.84 1.45
C THR A 95 -16.08 7.05 2.36
N ASP A 96 -17.15 7.05 3.16
CA ASP A 96 -17.36 7.99 4.26
C ASP A 96 -16.88 7.41 5.60
N SER A 97 -16.43 6.14 5.60
CA SER A 97 -15.85 5.50 6.78
C SER A 97 -14.52 6.16 7.17
N PRO A 98 -14.21 6.28 8.47
CA PRO A 98 -12.93 6.82 8.92
C PRO A 98 -11.80 5.86 8.54
N TRP A 99 -11.08 6.18 7.46
CA TRP A 99 -9.95 5.40 6.96
C TRP A 99 -8.62 5.80 7.62
N ASN A 100 -8.49 7.05 8.04
CA ASN A 100 -7.28 7.63 8.61
C ASN A 100 -7.14 7.28 10.09
N VAL A 101 -7.02 5.99 10.39
CA VAL A 101 -7.04 5.47 11.77
C VAL A 101 -5.76 4.72 12.11
N ALA A 102 -5.41 4.76 13.39
CA ALA A 102 -4.40 3.91 13.99
C ALA A 102 -5.06 2.86 14.86
N ILE A 103 -4.45 1.67 14.94
CA ILE A 103 -4.99 0.51 15.65
C ILE A 103 -4.26 0.34 16.99
N SER A 104 -4.99 -0.07 18.03
CA SER A 104 -4.40 -0.50 19.29
C SER A 104 -3.76 -1.88 19.14
N VAL A 105 -2.50 -2.02 19.53
CA VAL A 105 -1.79 -3.32 19.55
C VAL A 105 -1.99 -4.09 20.86
N ALA A 106 -2.77 -3.55 21.81
CA ALA A 106 -3.08 -4.24 23.04
C ALA A 106 -3.93 -5.49 22.75
N ALA A 107 -3.52 -6.65 23.25
CA ALA A 107 -4.20 -7.92 22.96
C ALA A 107 -5.66 -7.92 23.42
N ALA A 108 -5.99 -7.19 24.49
CA ALA A 108 -7.35 -7.03 24.99
C ALA A 108 -8.26 -6.21 24.06
N ASP A 109 -7.68 -5.42 23.16
CA ASP A 109 -8.39 -4.58 22.19
C ASP A 109 -8.63 -5.30 20.86
N LEU A 110 -8.20 -6.56 20.73
CA LEU A 110 -8.35 -7.38 19.53
C LEU A 110 -9.15 -8.64 19.85
N SER A 111 -10.26 -8.87 19.14
CA SER A 111 -11.05 -10.10 19.29
C SER A 111 -11.47 -10.69 17.95
N PHE A 112 -11.18 -11.98 17.77
CA PHE A 112 -11.60 -12.71 16.59
C PHE A 112 -13.01 -13.25 16.75
N GLN A 113 -13.83 -13.08 15.71
CA GLN A 113 -15.16 -13.67 15.63
C GLN A 113 -15.32 -14.41 14.31
N GLN A 114 -15.65 -15.70 14.40
CA GLN A 114 -16.17 -16.44 13.26
C GLN A 114 -17.67 -16.17 13.13
N LEU A 115 -18.09 -15.68 11.96
CA LEU A 115 -19.49 -15.37 11.69
C LEU A 115 -20.20 -16.54 11.00
N SER A 116 -19.49 -17.25 10.12
CA SER A 116 -20.03 -18.40 9.39
C SER A 116 -18.91 -19.31 8.87
N ALA A 117 -19.28 -20.44 8.26
CA ALA A 117 -18.36 -21.20 7.43
C ALA A 117 -18.12 -20.46 6.09
N PRO A 118 -16.92 -20.56 5.48
CA PRO A 118 -16.68 -20.01 4.15
C PRO A 118 -17.71 -20.51 3.13
N SER A 119 -18.29 -19.58 2.37
CA SER A 119 -19.22 -19.90 1.28
C SER A 119 -18.45 -20.30 0.02
N LYS A 120 -19.18 -20.61 -1.08
CA LYS A 120 -18.58 -20.77 -2.42
C LYS A 120 -17.80 -19.52 -2.87
N LEU A 121 -18.14 -18.35 -2.32
CA LEU A 121 -17.41 -17.10 -2.46
C LEU A 121 -16.73 -16.78 -1.11
N PRO A 122 -15.48 -17.23 -0.89
CA PRO A 122 -14.81 -17.07 0.40
C PRO A 122 -14.45 -15.61 0.73
N PHE A 123 -14.35 -14.76 -0.29
CA PHE A 123 -14.03 -13.34 -0.20
C PHE A 123 -15.20 -12.47 -0.67
N ASN A 124 -16.38 -12.72 -0.11
CA ASN A 124 -17.57 -11.91 -0.40
C ASN A 124 -17.46 -10.55 0.30
N THR A 125 -17.76 -9.47 -0.42
CA THR A 125 -17.64 -8.08 0.07
C THR A 125 -18.78 -7.62 0.98
N SER A 126 -19.83 -8.42 1.13
CA SER A 126 -20.98 -8.11 2.00
C SER A 126 -21.27 -9.18 3.06
N ARG A 127 -20.64 -10.36 2.96
CA ARG A 127 -20.86 -11.49 3.88
C ARG A 127 -19.54 -12.15 4.24
N PHE A 128 -18.91 -11.64 5.30
CA PHE A 128 -17.61 -12.12 5.75
C PHE A 128 -17.75 -13.43 6.54
N PRO A 129 -16.94 -14.47 6.27
CA PRO A 129 -16.95 -15.68 7.09
C PRO A 129 -16.40 -15.45 8.50
N SER A 130 -15.57 -14.41 8.68
CA SER A 130 -14.97 -14.04 9.95
C SER A 130 -14.56 -12.58 9.96
N VAL A 131 -14.45 -11.99 11.14
CA VAL A 131 -13.96 -10.63 11.38
C VAL A 131 -13.03 -10.61 12.59
N ILE A 132 -12.20 -9.57 12.67
CA ILE A 132 -11.47 -9.21 13.89
C ILE A 132 -11.98 -7.84 14.31
N HIS A 133 -12.52 -7.75 15.53
CA HIS A 133 -12.84 -6.47 16.15
C HIS A 133 -11.55 -5.89 16.72
N ALA A 134 -11.32 -4.60 16.45
CA ALA A 134 -10.17 -3.86 16.94
C ALA A 134 -10.59 -2.51 17.52
N LYS A 135 -9.87 -2.01 18.53
CA LYS A 135 -9.97 -0.60 18.93
C LYS A 135 -9.06 0.26 18.07
N ALA A 136 -9.61 1.39 17.61
CA ALA A 136 -8.88 2.37 16.81
C ALA A 136 -9.07 3.80 17.35
N ARG A 137 -8.21 4.69 16.87
CA ARG A 137 -8.30 6.15 17.05
C ARG A 137 -7.99 6.83 15.72
N VAL A 138 -8.67 7.93 15.43
CA VAL A 138 -8.37 8.74 14.24
C VAL A 138 -6.96 9.32 14.34
N VAL A 139 -6.27 9.44 13.22
CA VAL A 139 -4.98 10.12 13.04
C VAL A 139 -5.23 11.40 12.24
N PRO A 140 -5.51 12.55 12.88
CA PRO A 140 -5.93 13.76 12.17
C PRO A 140 -4.90 14.29 11.18
N GLY A 141 -3.61 14.03 11.43
CA GLY A 141 -2.51 14.42 10.54
C GLY A 141 -2.32 13.50 9.34
N TRP A 142 -3.02 12.37 9.25
CA TRP A 142 -2.96 11.48 8.10
C TRP A 142 -4.09 11.83 7.14
N LEU A 143 -3.70 12.39 5.99
CA LEU A 143 -4.60 12.98 5.00
C LEU A 143 -4.47 12.27 3.65
N SER A 144 -5.41 12.51 2.75
CA SER A 144 -5.33 12.01 1.39
C SER A 144 -4.55 12.98 0.50
N SER A 145 -3.73 12.45 -0.40
CA SER A 145 -3.03 13.20 -1.45
C SER A 145 -3.31 12.53 -2.80
N GLN A 146 -3.66 13.32 -3.82
CA GLN A 146 -3.93 12.83 -5.18
C GLN A 146 -4.97 11.67 -5.24
N SER A 147 -6.07 11.80 -4.47
CA SER A 147 -7.13 10.78 -4.37
C SER A 147 -6.65 9.42 -3.82
N ALA A 148 -5.51 9.39 -3.12
CA ALA A 148 -5.01 8.24 -2.39
C ALA A 148 -4.70 8.62 -0.94
N ALA A 149 -4.60 7.64 -0.05
CA ALA A 149 -4.01 7.87 1.27
C ALA A 149 -2.55 8.35 1.09
N ASP A 150 -2.17 9.43 1.78
CA ASP A 150 -0.78 9.86 1.85
C ASP A 150 0.04 8.89 2.71
N GLU A 151 1.35 9.07 2.80
CA GLU A 151 2.19 8.25 3.68
C GLU A 151 1.75 8.43 5.15
N PRO A 152 1.44 7.34 5.89
CA PRO A 152 1.07 7.47 7.29
C PRO A 152 2.24 7.93 8.15
N PRO A 153 1.96 8.62 9.28
CA PRO A 153 3.01 8.95 10.24
C PRO A 153 3.64 7.68 10.83
N PRO A 154 4.95 7.71 11.17
CA PRO A 154 5.64 6.56 11.71
C PRO A 154 5.12 6.17 13.10
N SER A 155 4.94 4.87 13.30
CA SER A 155 4.45 4.31 14.57
C SER A 155 5.61 3.97 15.54
N PRO A 156 5.36 3.89 16.86
CA PRO A 156 4.09 4.12 17.54
C PRO A 156 3.69 5.60 17.58
N LEU A 157 2.39 5.86 17.44
CA LEU A 157 1.85 7.20 17.56
C LEU A 157 1.64 7.60 19.02
N LYS A 158 2.05 8.83 19.35
CA LYS A 158 1.83 9.41 20.68
C LYS A 158 0.37 9.83 20.85
N PRO A 159 -0.15 9.91 22.09
CA PRO A 159 -1.50 10.39 22.36
C PRO A 159 -1.84 11.75 21.74
N SER A 160 -0.85 12.64 21.58
CA SER A 160 -1.00 13.96 20.94
C SER A 160 -1.18 13.92 19.42
N GLN A 161 -0.86 12.79 18.77
CA GLN A 161 -1.02 12.59 17.32
C GLN A 161 -2.35 11.92 16.97
N LEU A 162 -3.14 11.57 17.98
CA LEU A 162 -4.34 10.74 17.87
C LEU A 162 -5.56 11.52 18.36
N GLY A 163 -6.71 11.30 17.73
CA GLY A 163 -7.99 11.79 18.22
C GLY A 163 -8.30 11.26 19.62
N SER A 164 -9.01 12.03 20.44
CA SER A 164 -9.24 11.70 21.85
C SER A 164 -10.10 10.44 22.07
N SER A 165 -11.00 10.15 21.13
CA SER A 165 -11.95 9.03 21.25
C SER A 165 -11.39 7.73 20.68
N ARG A 166 -11.58 6.64 21.43
CA ARG A 166 -11.42 5.27 20.93
C ARG A 166 -12.77 4.74 20.43
N PHE A 167 -12.75 3.98 19.35
CA PHE A 167 -13.94 3.34 18.78
C PHE A 167 -13.61 1.97 18.21
N ASP A 168 -14.64 1.15 18.00
CA ASP A 168 -14.52 -0.16 17.38
C ASP A 168 -14.42 -0.04 15.86
N VAL A 169 -13.51 -0.80 15.29
CA VAL A 169 -13.41 -1.03 13.85
C VAL A 169 -13.42 -2.53 13.57
N LEU A 170 -13.87 -2.89 12.38
CA LEU A 170 -13.80 -4.26 11.90
C LEU A 170 -12.63 -4.41 10.96
N LEU A 171 -11.89 -5.50 11.14
CA LEU A 171 -10.96 -5.99 10.14
C LEU A 171 -11.58 -7.22 9.48
N VAL A 172 -11.63 -7.21 8.15
CA VAL A 172 -12.19 -8.28 7.31
C VAL A 172 -11.07 -8.96 6.53
N PRO A 173 -11.23 -10.21 6.07
CA PRO A 173 -10.22 -10.85 5.22
C PRO A 173 -9.83 -9.95 4.05
N TYR A 174 -8.54 -9.82 3.74
CA TYR A 174 -8.02 -8.85 2.78
C TYR A 174 -8.73 -8.86 1.41
N GLY A 175 -9.13 -10.05 0.92
CA GLY A 175 -9.84 -10.20 -0.34
C GLY A 175 -11.31 -9.75 -0.31
N ALA A 176 -11.89 -9.53 0.87
CA ALA A 176 -13.31 -9.26 1.06
C ALA A 176 -13.67 -7.75 1.07
N THR A 177 -12.79 -6.89 0.60
CA THR A 177 -13.00 -5.43 0.46
C THR A 177 -12.28 -4.97 -0.81
N ASN A 178 -12.70 -3.88 -1.45
CA ASN A 178 -12.04 -3.36 -2.65
C ASN A 178 -11.04 -2.25 -2.33
N LEU A 179 -11.38 -1.35 -1.40
CA LEU A 179 -10.46 -0.40 -0.77
C LEU A 179 -9.71 -1.11 0.35
N ARG A 180 -8.43 -1.43 0.11
CA ARG A 180 -7.65 -2.32 0.97
C ARG A 180 -6.60 -1.57 1.76
N MET A 181 -6.73 -1.58 3.08
CA MET A 181 -5.79 -1.02 4.04
C MET A 181 -5.41 -2.07 5.08
N ALA A 182 -4.26 -2.72 4.89
CA ALA A 182 -3.79 -3.81 5.76
C ALA A 182 -2.51 -3.48 6.54
N GLY A 183 -1.79 -2.45 6.12
CA GLY A 183 -0.71 -1.84 6.91
C GLY A 183 -1.26 -0.56 7.55
N LEU A 184 -1.40 -0.56 8.88
CA LEU A 184 -1.99 0.55 9.62
C LEU A 184 -0.99 1.10 10.62
N PRO A 185 -0.99 2.41 10.90
CA PRO A 185 -0.25 2.95 12.03
C PRO A 185 -0.82 2.39 13.34
N TRP A 186 -0.01 2.37 14.39
CA TRP A 186 -0.40 1.81 15.68
C TRP A 186 -0.03 2.69 16.88
N PHE A 187 -0.72 2.46 17.99
CA PHE A 187 -0.49 3.13 19.27
C PHE A 187 -0.62 2.17 20.45
#